data_AF-A0A3D3FL52-F1
#
_entry.id   AF-A0A3D3FL52-F1
#
_cell.length_a   1.000
_cell.length_b   1.000
_cell.length_c   1.000
_cell.angle_alpha   90.00
_cell.angle_beta   90.00
_cell.angle_gamma   90.00
#
_symmetry.space_group_name_H-M   'P 1'
#
loop_
_entity.id
_entity.type
_entity.pdbx_description
1 polymer ?
#
loop_
_entity_poly.entity_id
_entity_poly.type
_entity_poly.pdbx_seq_one_letter_code
_entity_poly.pdbx_strand_id
1 'polypeptide(L)'
;MKRLFFRGEHKFRVAEFFFGRRRDFCVEDYIPYVELEVVLQDDGRFSVWGNLPDDADLLQDTSHDPHHLVSKIFPLADEILEEE
;
A
#
# COMPACT_ATOMS: atom_id res chain seq x y z
N MET A 1 -1.46 -2.97 -15.59
CA MET A 1 -1.58 -2.73 -14.13
C MET A 1 -0.26 -2.22 -13.53
N LYS A 2 -0.30 -1.54 -12.37
CA LYS A 2 0.91 -1.03 -11.67
C LYS A 2 1.02 -1.56 -10.25
N ARG A 3 2.24 -1.86 -9.81
CA ARG A 3 2.55 -2.32 -8.45
C ARG A 3 3.57 -1.36 -7.84
N LEU A 4 3.22 -0.75 -6.72
CA LEU A 4 4.09 0.17 -5.98
C LEU A 4 4.52 -0.49 -4.68
N PHE A 5 5.83 -0.55 -4.45
CA PHE A 5 6.40 -1.18 -3.26
C PHE A 5 7.00 -0.12 -2.33
N PHE A 6 6.73 -0.27 -1.03
CA PHE A 6 7.15 0.66 0.02
C PHE A 6 7.83 -0.11 1.14
N ARG A 7 9.08 0.24 1.43
CA ARG A 7 9.99 -0.43 2.36
C ARG A 7 10.44 0.53 3.45
N GLY A 8 11.01 -0.02 4.53
CA GLY A 8 11.57 0.77 5.63
C GLY A 8 10.58 1.81 6.17
N GLU A 9 10.98 3.08 6.22
CA GLU A 9 10.13 4.18 6.70
C GLU A 9 8.94 4.49 5.77
N HIS A 10 9.07 4.30 4.46
CA HIS A 10 8.00 4.59 3.51
C HIS A 10 6.80 3.69 3.71
N LYS A 11 7.04 2.42 4.06
CA LYS A 11 6.02 1.45 4.47
C LYS A 11 5.10 2.01 5.54
N PHE A 12 5.67 2.56 6.62
CA PHE A 12 4.91 3.11 7.75
C PHE A 12 4.16 4.39 7.38
N ARG A 13 4.76 5.26 6.55
CA ARG A 13 4.08 6.46 6.05
C ARG A 13 2.89 6.12 5.18
N VAL A 14 2.99 5.10 4.34
CA VAL A 14 1.88 4.63 3.50
C VAL A 14 0.78 3.97 4.35
N ALA A 15 1.16 3.18 5.36
CA ALA A 15 0.20 2.62 6.30
C ALA A 15 -0.59 3.72 7.02
N GLU A 16 0.07 4.73 7.57
CA GLU A 16 -0.58 5.88 8.20
C GLU A 16 -1.44 6.66 7.20
N PHE A 17 -0.99 6.81 5.96
CA PHE A 17 -1.73 7.52 4.93
C PHE A 17 -3.07 6.84 4.58
N PHE A 18 -3.08 5.51 4.40
CA PHE A 18 -4.30 4.77 4.08
C PHE A 18 -5.19 4.51 5.30
N PHE A 19 -4.58 4.20 6.44
CA PHE A 19 -5.27 3.60 7.56
C PHE A 19 -5.28 4.48 8.81
N GLY A 20 -4.50 5.56 8.87
CA GLY A 20 -4.37 6.43 10.05
C GLY A 20 -5.65 7.14 10.50
N ARG A 21 -6.70 7.13 9.67
CA ARG A 21 -8.04 7.62 10.06
C ARG A 21 -8.91 6.56 10.75
N ARG A 22 -8.50 5.29 10.74
CA ARG A 22 -9.19 4.21 11.47
C ARG A 22 -8.94 4.40 12.97
N ARG A 23 -9.98 4.17 13.79
CA ARG A 23 -9.90 4.43 15.25
C ARG A 23 -8.91 3.52 15.98
N ASP A 24 -8.67 2.36 15.40
CA ASP A 24 -7.84 1.25 15.87
C ASP A 24 -6.50 1.16 15.13
N PHE A 25 -6.14 2.17 14.35
CA PHE A 25 -4.86 2.17 13.65
C PHE A 25 -3.69 2.23 14.65
N CYS A 26 -2.81 1.23 14.59
CA CYS A 26 -1.50 1.26 15.20
C CYS A 26 -0.41 1.06 14.13
N VAL A 27 0.55 1.96 14.05
CA VAL A 27 1.67 1.84 13.10
C VAL A 27 2.54 0.60 13.36
N GLU A 28 2.57 0.15 14.61
CA GLU A 28 3.33 -1.02 15.06
C GLU A 28 2.81 -2.33 14.46
N ASP A 29 1.52 -2.38 14.09
CA ASP A 29 0.90 -3.54 13.43
C ASP A 29 1.53 -3.83 12.06
N TYR A 30 2.23 -2.85 11.48
CA TYR A 30 2.87 -2.95 10.18
C TYR A 30 4.36 -3.31 10.27
N ILE A 31 4.93 -3.46 11.47
CA ILE A 31 6.32 -3.90 11.69
C ILE A 31 6.60 -5.27 11.05
N PRO A 32 5.73 -6.30 11.16
CA PRO A 32 6.01 -7.63 10.62
C PRO A 32 6.21 -7.67 9.10
N TYR A 33 5.57 -6.76 8.36
CA TYR A 33 5.67 -6.74 6.90
C TYR A 33 7.07 -6.31 6.44
N VAL A 34 7.63 -7.01 5.46
CA VAL A 34 8.88 -6.60 4.80
C VAL A 34 8.65 -5.31 4.01
N GLU A 35 7.50 -5.23 3.33
CA GLU A 35 7.08 -4.10 2.51
C GLU A 35 5.56 -4.00 2.47
N LEU A 36 5.06 -2.81 2.14
CA LEU A 36 3.68 -2.65 1.68
C LEU A 36 3.69 -2.59 0.17
N GLU A 37 2.72 -3.28 -0.42
CA GLU A 37 2.47 -3.27 -1.85
C GLU A 37 1.11 -2.63 -2.12
N VAL A 38 1.09 -1.70 -3.08
CA VAL A 38 -0.15 -1.12 -3.60
C VAL A 38 -0.29 -1.56 -5.05
N VAL A 39 -1.33 -2.33 -5.34
CA VAL A 39 -1.67 -2.77 -6.69
C VAL A 39 -2.73 -1.83 -7.24
N LEU A 40 -2.36 -1.05 -8.25
CA LEU A 40 -3.24 -0.14 -8.98
C LEU A 40 -3.67 -0.78 -10.31
N GLN A 41 -4.97 -0.96 -10.44
CA GLN A 41 -5.61 -1.46 -11.65
C GLN A 41 -5.76 -0.35 -12.69
N ASP A 42 -5.88 -0.72 -13.96
CA ASP A 42 -5.99 0.24 -15.07
C ASP A 42 -7.33 1.01 -15.04
N ASP A 43 -8.33 0.48 -14.33
CA ASP A 43 -9.62 1.13 -14.08
C ASP A 43 -9.60 2.10 -12.87
N GLY A 44 -8.43 2.30 -12.25
CA GLY A 44 -8.23 3.21 -11.13
C GLY A 44 -8.65 2.65 -9.77
N ARG A 45 -9.03 1.36 -9.67
CA ARG A 45 -9.16 0.67 -8.39
C ARG A 45 -7.80 0.25 -7.86
N PHE A 46 -7.69 0.09 -6.55
CA PHE A 46 -6.47 -0.40 -5.93
C PHE A 46 -6.73 -1.29 -4.73
N SER A 47 -5.74 -2.12 -4.41
CA SER A 47 -5.65 -2.92 -3.20
C SER A 47 -4.33 -2.65 -2.48
N VAL A 48 -4.30 -2.84 -1.16
CA VAL A 48 -3.09 -2.70 -0.35
C VAL A 48 -2.78 -4.03 0.31
N TRP A 49 -1.55 -4.48 0.17
CA TRP A 49 -1.05 -5.75 0.65
C TRP A 49 0.14 -5.53 1.58
N GLY A 50 0.24 -6.32 2.64
CA GLY A 50 1.39 -6.41 3.51
C GLY A 50 2.19 -7.65 3.19
N ASN A 51 3.36 -7.49 2.56
CA ASN A 51 4.18 -8.62 2.16
C ASN A 51 5.02 -9.10 3.34
N LEU A 52 4.93 -10.39 3.67
CA LEU A 52 5.76 -11.11 4.62
C LEU A 52 6.88 -11.83 3.84
N PRO A 53 7.91 -12.38 4.50
CA PRO A 53 8.98 -13.10 3.81
C PRO A 53 8.50 -14.27 2.94
N ASP A 54 7.44 -14.96 3.36
CA ASP A 54 6.93 -16.17 2.72
C ASP A 54 5.43 -16.11 2.35
N ASP A 55 4.75 -14.99 2.62
CA ASP A 55 3.29 -14.86 2.45
C ASP A 55 2.90 -13.37 2.23
N ALA A 56 1.62 -13.08 2.07
CA ALA A 56 1.10 -11.71 2.02
C ALA A 56 -0.31 -11.59 2.62
N ASP A 57 -0.51 -10.55 3.43
CA ASP A 57 -1.82 -10.20 3.99
C ASP A 57 -2.52 -9.16 3.12
N LEU A 58 -3.80 -9.38 2.81
CA LEU A 58 -4.66 -8.36 2.20
C LEU A 58 -5.13 -7.35 3.25
N LEU A 59 -4.58 -6.13 3.22
CA LEU A 59 -4.87 -5.07 4.19
C LEU A 59 -6.05 -4.19 3.76
N GLN A 60 -6.21 -4.03 2.45
CA GLN A 60 -7.35 -3.38 1.83
C GLN A 60 -7.72 -4.08 0.53
N ASP A 61 -8.96 -4.55 0.49
CA ASP A 61 -9.54 -5.13 -0.71
C ASP A 61 -9.69 -4.09 -1.85
N THR A 62 -9.75 -4.60 -3.07
CA THR A 62 -9.80 -3.82 -4.30
C THR A 62 -10.99 -2.87 -4.28
N SER A 63 -10.69 -1.58 -4.16
CA SER A 63 -11.69 -0.52 -4.05
C SER A 63 -11.31 0.66 -4.93
N HIS A 64 -12.32 1.44 -5.34
CA HIS A 64 -12.06 2.68 -6.07
C HIS A 64 -11.25 3.65 -5.21
N ASP A 65 -10.47 4.50 -5.88
CA ASP A 65 -9.73 5.59 -5.26
C ASP A 65 -10.44 6.95 -5.48
N PRO A 66 -11.57 7.24 -4.78
CA PRO A 66 -12.31 8.48 -5.00
C PRO A 66 -11.55 9.74 -4.56
N HIS A 67 -10.44 9.59 -3.85
CA HIS A 67 -9.66 10.70 -3.29
C HIS A 67 -8.26 10.83 -3.90
N HIS A 68 -7.97 10.07 -4.96
CA HIS A 68 -6.67 10.00 -5.61
C HIS A 68 -5.55 9.81 -4.57
N LEU A 69 -5.76 8.90 -3.63
CA LEU A 69 -4.82 8.48 -2.59
C LEU A 69 -3.56 7.89 -3.22
N VAL A 70 -3.69 7.05 -4.24
CA VAL A 70 -2.56 6.36 -4.86
C VAL A 70 -1.61 7.36 -5.53
N SER A 71 -2.13 8.40 -6.18
CA SER A 71 -1.27 9.41 -6.83
C SER A 71 -0.45 10.24 -5.83
N LYS A 72 -0.93 10.38 -4.59
CA LYS A 72 -0.23 11.12 -3.52
C LYS A 72 0.93 10.35 -2.91
N ILE A 73 0.82 9.01 -2.87
CA ILE A 73 1.89 8.14 -2.37
C ILE A 73 2.86 7.71 -3.46
N PHE A 74 2.52 7.91 -4.74
CA PHE A 74 3.37 7.56 -5.88
C PHE A 74 4.84 8.04 -5.73
N PRO A 75 5.12 9.28 -5.27
CA PRO A 75 6.50 9.74 -5.08
C PRO A 75 7.24 9.09 -3.91
N LEU A 76 6.53 8.38 -3.02
CA LEU A 76 7.11 7.67 -1.88
C LEU A 76 7.48 6.23 -2.22
N ALA A 77 7.12 5.74 -3.42
CA ALA A 77 7.37 4.36 -3.81
C ALA A 77 8.87 4.12 -3.98
N ASP A 78 9.37 3.09 -3.31
CA ASP A 78 10.77 2.66 -3.45
C ASP A 78 10.98 1.94 -4.77
N GLU A 79 9.94 1.27 -5.27
CA GLU A 79 9.95 0.58 -6.54
C GLU A 79 8.56 0.61 -7.16
N ILE A 80 8.51 0.76 -8.49
CA ILE A 80 7.28 0.76 -9.27
C ILE A 80 7.49 -0.23 -10.41
N LEU A 81 6.65 -1.26 -10.45
CA LEU A 81 6.57 -2.19 -11.57
C LEU A 81 5.32 -1.89 -12.39
N GLU A 82 5.49 -1.78 -13.69
CA GLU A 82 4.41 -1.64 -14.66
C GLU A 82 4.30 -2.97 -15.42
N GLU A 83 3.15 -3.63 -15.29
CA GLU A 83 2.85 -4.86 -16.03
C GLU A 83 1.92 -4.50 -17.21
N GLU A 84 2.35 -4.88 -18.43
CA GLU A 84 1.64 -4.69 -19.71
C GLU A 84 0.34 -5.49 -19.80
#